data_AF-N4WXD4-F1
#
_entry.id   AF-N4WXD4-F1
#
_cell.length_a   1.000
_cell.length_b   1.000
_cell.length_c   1.000
_cell.angle_alpha   90.00
_cell.angle_beta   90.00
_cell.angle_gamma   90.00
#
_symmetry.space_group_name_H-M   'P 1'
#
loop_
_entity.id
_entity.type
_entity.pdbx_description
1 polymer ?
#
loop_
_entity_poly.entity_id
_entity_poly.type
_entity_poly.pdbx_seq_one_letter_code
_entity_poly.pdbx_strand_id
1 'polypeptide(L)'
;MGCGTIVKPSGDRDRYTISVANLKDLITIIIPLFQTHTIYGAKYEDFLDFCKGVFLLKDKAHLTPEGLKKLKDLVDGMNTGRKF
;
A
#
# COMPACT_ATOMS: atom_id res chain seq x y z
N MET A 1 -9.60 -12.21 -7.52
CA MET A 1 -8.44 -11.30 -7.44
C MET A 1 -7.15 -11.93 -7.97
N GLY A 2 -6.98 -13.26 -7.98
CA GLY A 2 -5.84 -13.89 -8.67
C GLY A 2 -4.45 -13.60 -8.07
N CYS A 3 -4.39 -12.92 -6.93
CA CYS A 3 -3.19 -12.56 -6.20
C CYS A 3 -3.44 -12.55 -4.68
N GLY A 4 -2.36 -12.57 -3.91
CA GLY A 4 -2.39 -12.52 -2.45
C GLY A 4 -2.43 -13.89 -1.78
N THR A 5 -2.07 -13.89 -0.50
CA THR A 5 -1.99 -15.08 0.35
C THR A 5 -2.88 -14.89 1.56
N ILE A 6 -3.59 -15.96 1.95
CA ILE A 6 -4.34 -15.97 3.21
C ILE A 6 -3.36 -16.21 4.35
N VAL A 7 -3.31 -15.27 5.28
CA VAL A 7 -2.44 -15.30 6.45
C VAL A 7 -3.30 -15.45 7.69
N LYS A 8 -3.05 -16.51 8.47
CA LYS A 8 -3.58 -16.63 9.82
C LYS A 8 -2.61 -15.91 10.78
N PRO A 9 -3.06 -14.89 11.53
CA PRO A 9 -2.21 -14.24 12.50
C PRO A 9 -1.85 -15.21 13.63
N SER A 10 -0.67 -15.03 14.22
CA SER A 10 -0.24 -15.82 15.38
C SER A 10 -1.20 -15.63 16.57
N GLY A 11 -1.40 -16.71 17.32
CA GLY A 11 -2.32 -16.80 18.46
C GLY A 11 -3.70 -17.35 18.12
N ASP A 12 -4.58 -17.39 19.13
CA ASP A 12 -5.90 -18.03 19.05
C ASP A 12 -7.00 -17.10 18.51
N ARG A 13 -6.63 -16.24 17.55
CA ARG A 13 -7.58 -15.30 16.94
C ARG A 13 -8.23 -15.96 15.73
N ASP A 14 -9.55 -16.08 15.76
CA ASP A 14 -10.33 -16.56 14.62
C ASP A 14 -10.55 -15.44 13.59
N ARG A 15 -9.48 -15.07 12.90
CA ARG A 15 -9.51 -14.10 11.81
C ARG A 15 -8.47 -14.46 10.76
N TYR A 16 -8.78 -14.20 9.50
CA TYR A 16 -7.89 -14.40 8.38
C TYR A 16 -7.66 -13.08 7.66
N THR A 17 -6.42 -12.83 7.24
CA THR A 17 -6.05 -11.63 6.48
C THR A 17 -5.63 -12.04 5.08
N ILE A 18 -6.14 -11.35 4.06
CA ILE A 18 -5.59 -11.45 2.70
C ILE A 18 -4.43 -10.45 2.60
N SER A 19 -3.23 -10.95 2.33
CA SER A 19 -2.02 -10.12 2.19
C SER A 19 -1.49 -10.20 0.77
N VAL A 20 -1.28 -9.03 0.15
CA VAL A 20 -0.65 -8.89 -1.17
C VAL A 20 0.63 -8.10 -0.98
N ALA A 21 1.77 -8.81 -1.00
CA ALA A 21 3.09 -8.20 -0.79
C ALA A 21 3.91 -8.06 -2.08
N ASN A 22 3.55 -8.78 -3.14
CA ASN A 22 4.29 -8.77 -4.40
C ASN A 22 4.09 -7.44 -5.14
N LEU A 23 5.18 -6.73 -5.42
CA LEU A 23 5.16 -5.44 -6.12
C LEU A 23 4.48 -5.55 -7.49
N LYS A 24 4.67 -6.65 -8.21
CA LYS A 24 4.02 -6.87 -9.52
C LYS A 24 2.50 -6.89 -9.40
N ASP A 25 1.99 -7.61 -8.41
CA ASP A 25 0.54 -7.77 -8.20
C ASP A 25 -0.08 -6.47 -7.67
N LEU A 26 0.66 -5.73 -6.83
CA LEU A 26 0.25 -4.41 -6.38
C LEU A 26 0.04 -3.45 -7.57
N ILE A 27 0.99 -3.41 -8.50
CA ILE A 27 0.95 -2.50 -9.66
C ILE A 27 -0.08 -2.95 -10.70
N THR A 28 -0.19 -4.25 -10.95
CA THR A 28 -0.99 -4.78 -12.09
C THR A 28 -2.43 -5.10 -11.73
N ILE A 29 -2.72 -5.38 -10.45
CA ILE A 29 -4.05 -5.82 -10.00
C ILE A 29 -4.61 -4.83 -8.98
N ILE A 30 -3.91 -4.59 -7.87
CA ILE A 30 -4.47 -3.84 -6.72
C ILE A 30 -4.69 -2.36 -7.04
N ILE A 31 -3.67 -1.68 -7.58
CA ILE A 31 -3.78 -0.25 -7.94
C ILE A 31 -4.89 -0.03 -8.98
N PRO A 32 -4.92 -0.76 -10.13
CA PRO A 32 -5.99 -0.59 -11.10
C PRO A 32 -7.39 -0.90 -10.55
N LEU A 33 -7.50 -1.89 -9.66
CA LEU A 33 -8.78 -2.24 -9.03
C LEU A 33 -9.36 -1.06 -8.23
N PHE A 34 -8.54 -0.43 -7.38
CA PHE A 34 -8.99 0.68 -6.54
C PHE A 34 -8.97 2.06 -7.23
N GLN A 35 -8.33 2.17 -8.40
CA GLN A 35 -8.49 3.32 -9.29
C GLN A 35 -9.81 3.26 -10.08
N THR A 36 -10.24 2.06 -10.50
CA THR A 36 -11.52 1.87 -11.18
C THR A 36 -12.69 1.86 -10.20
N HIS A 37 -12.48 1.31 -9.00
CA HIS A 37 -13.46 1.24 -7.91
C HIS A 37 -12.92 2.03 -6.72
N THR A 38 -13.14 3.34 -6.76
CA THR A 38 -12.59 4.29 -5.79
C THR A 38 -13.01 3.95 -4.36
N ILE A 39 -12.03 3.99 -3.45
CA ILE A 39 -12.26 3.86 -2.01
C ILE A 39 -12.82 5.19 -1.49
N TYR A 40 -13.86 5.15 -0.66
CA TYR A 40 -14.46 6.36 -0.09
C TYR A 40 -13.89 6.70 1.29
N GLY A 41 -13.95 7.99 1.64
CA GLY A 41 -13.57 8.51 2.95
C GLY A 41 -12.06 8.67 3.14
N ALA A 42 -11.62 8.72 4.41
CA ALA A 42 -10.23 9.00 4.78
C ALA A 42 -9.20 8.03 4.18
N LYS A 43 -9.64 6.81 3.82
CA LYS A 43 -8.79 5.80 3.18
C LYS A 43 -8.44 6.11 1.73
N TYR A 44 -9.17 7.02 1.07
CA TYR A 44 -8.85 7.42 -0.30
C TYR A 44 -7.48 8.10 -0.38
N GLU A 45 -7.25 9.08 0.48
CA GLU A 45 -5.98 9.79 0.57
C GLU A 45 -4.84 8.83 0.96
N ASP A 46 -5.10 7.82 1.81
CA ASP A 46 -4.11 6.79 2.16
C ASP A 46 -3.72 5.97 0.93
N PHE A 47 -4.72 5.62 0.13
CA PHE A 47 -4.51 4.86 -1.10
C PHE A 47 -3.72 5.66 -2.14
N LEU A 48 -3.95 6.96 -2.27
CA LEU A 48 -3.18 7.82 -3.16
C LEU A 48 -1.70 7.88 -2.77
N ASP A 49 -1.40 8.07 -1.49
CA ASP A 49 -0.01 8.10 -1.01
C ASP A 49 0.65 6.72 -1.11
N PHE A 50 -0.10 5.64 -0.84
CA PHE A 50 0.35 4.27 -1.09
C PHE A 50 0.72 4.06 -2.56
N CYS A 51 -0.11 4.51 -3.51
CA CYS A 51 0.19 4.42 -4.94
C CYS A 51 1.52 5.14 -5.27
N LYS A 52 1.72 6.37 -4.77
CA LYS A 52 2.99 7.11 -4.97
C LYS A 52 4.18 6.31 -4.45
N GLY A 53 4.07 5.74 -3.25
CA GLY A 53 5.12 4.89 -2.66
C GLY A 53 5.43 3.67 -3.52
N VAL A 54 4.40 2.99 -4.04
CA VAL A 54 4.56 1.83 -4.93
C VAL A 54 5.26 2.21 -6.24
N PHE A 55 4.98 3.38 -6.81
CA PHE A 55 5.70 3.86 -8.01
C PHE A 55 7.16 4.21 -7.70
N LEU A 56 7.47 4.81 -6.55
CA LEU A 56 8.87 5.01 -6.10
C LEU A 56 9.64 3.68 -5.95
N LEU A 57 8.94 2.61 -5.54
CA LEU A 57 9.51 1.27 -5.51
C LEU A 57 9.74 0.72 -6.92
N LYS A 58 8.77 0.88 -7.82
CA LYS A 58 8.84 0.47 -9.24
C LYS A 58 10.03 1.10 -9.95
N ASP A 59 10.21 2.42 -9.80
CA ASP A 59 11.29 3.18 -10.44
C ASP A 59 12.65 3.00 -9.73
N LYS A 60 12.72 2.15 -8.69
CA LYS A 60 13.89 1.95 -7.83
C LYS A 60 14.42 3.24 -7.17
N ALA A 61 13.62 4.31 -7.16
CA ALA A 61 13.99 5.60 -6.59
C ALA A 61 14.28 5.51 -5.08
N HIS A 62 13.63 4.57 -4.37
CA HIS A 62 13.89 4.25 -2.97
C HIS A 62 15.34 3.84 -2.64
N LEU A 63 16.15 3.47 -3.64
CA LEU A 63 17.57 3.17 -3.47
C LEU A 63 18.44 4.43 -3.33
N THR A 64 17.88 5.60 -3.66
CA THR A 64 18.55 6.89 -3.48
C THR A 64 18.17 7.51 -2.14
N PRO A 65 19.06 8.28 -1.48
CA PRO A 65 18.72 8.97 -0.23
C PRO A 65 17.50 9.90 -0.38
N GLU A 66 17.39 10.58 -1.52
CA GLU A 66 16.27 11.48 -1.81
C GLU A 66 14.95 10.72 -1.97
N GLY A 67 14.96 9.60 -2.73
CA GLY A 67 13.77 8.78 -2.90
C GLY A 67 13.36 8.05 -1.62
N LEU A 68 14.34 7.63 -0.80
CA LEU A 68 14.08 7.07 0.52
C LEU A 68 13.46 8.10 1.47
N LYS A 69 13.93 9.36 1.43
CA LYS A 69 13.34 10.46 2.20
C LYS A 69 11.89 10.69 1.79
N LYS A 70 11.62 10.80 0.47
CA LYS A 70 10.25 10.94 -0.05
C LYS A 70 9.35 9.78 0.38
N LEU A 71 9.87 8.54 0.37
CA LEU A 71 9.11 7.38 0.81
C LEU A 71 8.78 7.44 2.31
N LYS A 72 9.73 7.89 3.16
CA LYS A 72 9.48 8.10 4.58
C LYS A 72 8.43 9.19 4.82
N ASP A 73 8.54 10.32 4.14
CA ASP A 73 7.58 11.42 4.26
C ASP A 73 6.15 10.97 3.92
N LEU A 74 5.98 10.10 2.91
CA LEU A 74 4.69 9.49 2.57
C LEU A 74 4.18 8.57 3.68
N VAL A 75 5.04 7.71 4.22
CA VAL A 75 4.67 6.77 5.30
C VAL A 75 4.23 7.52 6.57
N ASP A 76 4.94 8.59 6.91
CA ASP A 76 4.63 9.42 8.09
C ASP A 76 3.29 10.15 7.95
N GLY A 77 2.89 10.49 6.73
CA GLY A 77 1.61 11.15 6.40
C GLY A 77 0.41 10.22 6.18
N MET A 78 0.59 8.90 6.30
CA MET A 78 -0.44 7.89 6.01
C MET A 78 -1.07 7.29 7.27
N ASN A 79 -2.28 6.76 7.11
CA ASN A 79 -3.05 6.06 8.12
C ASN A 79 -3.21 6.89 9.40
N THR A 80 -2.75 6.37 10.54
CA THR A 80 -2.81 7.06 11.84
C THR A 80 -1.90 8.29 11.93
N GLY A 81 -0.94 8.43 11.01
CA GLY A 81 -0.08 9.60 10.92
C GLY A 81 -0.76 10.80 10.24
N ARG A 82 -1.86 10.58 9.53
CA ARG A 82 -2.59 11.67 8.87
C ARG A 82 -3.35 12.50 9.90
N LYS A 83 -3.05 13.80 9.94
CA LYS A 83 -3.78 14.79 10.73
C LYS A 83 -5.07 15.18 9.99
N PHE A 84 -6.17 15.25 10.73
CA PHE A 84 -7.50 15.67 10.27
C PHE A 84 -7.77 17.13 10.65
#